data_AF-A0A1V1W9T8-F1
#
_entry.id   AF-A0A1V1W9T8-F1
#
_cell.length_a   1.000
_cell.length_b   1.000
_cell.length_c   1.000
_cell.angle_alpha   90.00
_cell.angle_beta   90.00
_cell.angle_gamma   90.00
#
_symmetry.space_group_name_H-M   'P 1'
#
loop_
_entity.id
_entity.type
_entity.pdbx_description
1 polymer ?
#
loop_
_entity_poly.entity_id
_entity_poly.type
_entity_poly.pdbx_seq_one_letter_code
_entity_poly.pdbx_strand_id
1 'polypeptide(L)'
;MNIRRITARTAIAGVTTALAAGALVGISTTAANAESASSTYTCSAPADAYVSDFAITVEGGLPVPQFWAGAPVPPGLVSIDVTSTLTPEQAAALGSFGVTGAHSDDFTLGFGPTTVPLPVDGDFDSSSGSTVWTASGSNQAFTTPDPGMHDIVLPSSFTMMTENSSGDFLPLSCVIQADTTPAVLVSGYPLAQQLSQTTATPKSGKKPTIAVVVQSTSWGQTVPAGKVVVKEGKKVVGKGTLKKGKTVVTLVKTLKVGKHKVTVSYAGTKSLKGSSTKATVTKKK
;
A
#
# COMPACT_ATOMS: atom_id res chain seq x y z
N MET A 1 -78.50 -12.06 -19.51
CA MET A 1 -77.64 -13.09 -20.13
C MET A 1 -76.33 -13.13 -19.35
N ASN A 2 -76.01 -14.28 -18.77
CA ASN A 2 -74.84 -14.58 -17.94
C ASN A 2 -73.50 -14.46 -18.71
N ILE A 3 -72.40 -14.19 -17.99
CA ILE A 3 -71.06 -14.85 -18.00
C ILE A 3 -70.13 -13.97 -17.11
N ARG A 4 -69.95 -14.31 -15.82
CA ARG A 4 -68.91 -15.15 -15.18
C ARG A 4 -67.50 -14.50 -15.03
N ARG A 5 -67.11 -14.42 -13.75
CA ARG A 5 -65.79 -14.24 -13.11
C ARG A 5 -64.57 -14.72 -13.91
N ILE A 6 -63.41 -14.06 -13.73
CA ILE A 6 -62.11 -14.69 -13.40
C ILE A 6 -61.25 -13.72 -12.56
N THR A 7 -60.77 -14.26 -11.45
CA THR A 7 -59.81 -13.74 -10.47
C THR A 7 -58.38 -13.91 -10.99
N ALA A 8 -57.47 -12.97 -10.72
CA ALA A 8 -56.05 -13.31 -10.56
C ALA A 8 -55.33 -12.28 -9.67
N ARG A 9 -54.96 -12.73 -8.46
CA ARG A 9 -53.95 -12.11 -7.61
C ARG A 9 -52.58 -12.40 -8.22
N THR A 10 -51.69 -11.43 -8.26
CA THR A 10 -50.25 -11.72 -8.21
C THR A 10 -49.54 -10.58 -7.47
N ALA A 11 -49.29 -10.84 -6.19
CA ALA A 11 -48.28 -10.14 -5.44
C ALA A 11 -46.91 -10.58 -5.95
N ILE A 12 -46.09 -9.65 -6.44
CA ILE A 12 -44.66 -9.85 -6.58
C ILE A 12 -43.97 -8.93 -5.59
N ALA A 13 -43.60 -9.53 -4.47
CA ALA A 13 -42.60 -9.00 -3.56
C ALA A 13 -41.25 -9.00 -4.28
N GLY A 14 -40.90 -7.88 -4.91
CA GLY A 14 -39.56 -7.61 -5.39
C GLY A 14 -38.71 -7.06 -4.26
N VAL A 15 -37.86 -7.91 -3.69
CA VAL A 15 -36.86 -7.56 -2.69
C VAL A 15 -36.01 -6.40 -3.21
N THR A 16 -36.12 -5.23 -2.60
CA THR A 16 -35.16 -4.15 -2.76
C THR A 16 -33.85 -4.59 -2.10
N THR A 17 -33.00 -5.29 -2.86
CA THR A 17 -31.60 -5.40 -2.51
C THR A 17 -31.02 -4.00 -2.60
N ALA A 18 -30.92 -3.34 -1.45
CA ALA A 18 -30.08 -2.17 -1.28
C ALA A 18 -28.62 -2.59 -1.54
N LEU A 19 -28.23 -2.62 -2.82
CA LEU A 19 -26.85 -2.44 -3.20
C LEU A 19 -26.51 -1.00 -2.85
N ALA A 20 -25.96 -0.80 -1.65
CA ALA A 20 -25.04 0.29 -1.41
C ALA A 20 -23.78 0.01 -2.24
N ALA A 21 -23.89 0.19 -3.56
CA ALA A 21 -22.76 0.26 -4.45
C ALA A 21 -22.15 1.64 -4.23
N GLY A 22 -20.94 1.64 -3.66
CA GLY A 22 -20.18 2.82 -3.33
C GLY A 22 -20.04 3.73 -4.54
N ALA A 23 -20.02 5.03 -4.27
CA ALA A 23 -19.63 6.05 -5.21
C ALA A 23 -18.41 5.59 -6.00
N LEU A 24 -18.59 5.36 -7.31
CA LEU A 24 -17.48 5.42 -8.25
C LEU A 24 -16.97 6.85 -8.20
N VAL A 25 -15.87 7.06 -7.48
CA VAL A 25 -15.04 8.24 -7.66
C VAL A 25 -14.58 8.21 -9.11
N GLY A 26 -14.90 9.28 -9.85
CA GLY A 26 -14.54 9.41 -11.25
C GLY A 26 -13.04 9.16 -11.44
N ILE A 27 -12.72 8.13 -12.19
CA ILE A 27 -11.42 7.93 -12.82
C ILE A 27 -11.27 9.02 -13.88
N SER A 28 -10.92 10.23 -13.46
CA SER A 28 -10.11 11.08 -14.32
C SER A 28 -8.80 10.32 -14.49
N THR A 29 -8.53 9.82 -15.69
CA THR A 29 -7.18 9.43 -16.07
C THR A 29 -6.34 10.70 -16.07
N THR A 30 -5.87 11.11 -14.89
CA THR A 30 -4.72 11.98 -14.80
C THR A 30 -3.63 11.25 -15.55
N ALA A 31 -3.31 11.74 -16.75
CA ALA A 31 -2.07 11.39 -17.39
C ALA A 31 -0.98 11.55 -16.32
N ALA A 32 -0.17 10.52 -16.14
CA ALA A 32 1.02 10.59 -15.32
C ALA A 32 1.91 11.66 -15.96
N ASN A 33 1.74 12.93 -15.56
CA ASN A 33 2.84 13.86 -15.66
C ASN A 33 3.94 13.19 -14.84
N ALA A 34 5.08 12.93 -15.45
CA ALA A 34 6.26 12.52 -14.70
C ALA A 34 6.46 13.59 -13.64
N GLU A 35 6.16 13.25 -12.39
CA GLU A 35 6.50 14.10 -11.26
C GLU A 35 8.02 14.07 -11.17
N SER A 36 8.62 15.25 -11.13
CA SER A 36 10.06 15.40 -10.97
C SER A 36 10.33 16.29 -9.77
N ALA A 37 11.33 15.90 -9.00
CA ALA A 37 11.78 16.64 -7.83
C ALA A 37 13.30 16.56 -7.72
N SER A 38 13.92 17.66 -7.29
CA SER A 38 15.37 17.77 -7.20
C SER A 38 15.77 18.19 -5.79
N SER A 39 16.86 17.62 -5.29
CA SER A 39 17.45 17.94 -3.99
C SER A 39 18.97 17.91 -4.08
N THR A 40 19.61 18.80 -3.33
CA THR A 40 21.06 18.89 -3.26
C THR A 40 21.59 18.11 -2.07
N TYR A 41 22.55 17.22 -2.31
CA TYR A 41 23.16 16.37 -1.30
C TYR A 41 24.65 16.66 -1.21
N THR A 42 25.14 16.85 0.00
CA THR A 42 26.57 16.86 0.28
C THR A 42 27.04 15.41 0.40
N CYS A 43 27.84 14.96 -0.56
CA CYS A 43 28.40 13.61 -0.61
C CYS A 43 29.87 13.64 -0.18
N SER A 44 30.23 12.76 0.75
CA SER A 44 31.57 12.68 1.35
C SER A 44 32.16 11.27 1.24
N ALA A 45 33.42 11.18 0.82
CA ALA A 45 34.21 9.95 0.86
C ALA A 45 34.77 9.71 2.28
N PRO A 46 35.16 8.47 2.63
CA PRO A 46 35.79 8.17 3.91
C PRO A 46 37.00 9.06 4.18
N ALA A 47 37.16 9.46 5.44
CA ALA A 47 38.22 10.36 5.90
C ALA A 47 38.25 11.73 5.18
N ASP A 48 37.08 12.19 4.69
CA ASP A 48 36.91 13.45 3.98
C ASP A 48 37.82 13.60 2.77
N ALA A 49 38.24 12.48 2.17
CA ALA A 49 39.13 12.45 1.01
C ALA A 49 38.54 13.16 -0.22
N TYR A 50 37.21 13.28 -0.25
CA TYR A 50 36.45 14.02 -1.25
C TYR A 50 35.13 14.46 -0.63
N VAL A 51 34.74 15.72 -0.85
CA VAL A 51 33.44 16.26 -0.42
C VAL A 51 32.92 17.17 -1.53
N SER A 52 31.68 16.95 -1.97
CA SER A 52 31.06 17.80 -2.99
C SER A 52 29.53 17.71 -2.95
N ASP A 53 28.88 18.74 -3.48
CA ASP A 53 27.42 18.85 -3.51
C ASP A 53 26.87 18.38 -4.87
N PHE A 54 26.00 17.37 -4.85
CA PHE A 54 25.36 16.83 -6.04
C PHE A 54 23.88 17.17 -6.04
N ALA A 55 23.41 17.80 -7.13
CA ALA A 55 21.98 17.95 -7.39
C ALA A 55 21.45 16.63 -7.95
N ILE A 56 20.60 15.95 -7.20
CA ILE A 56 19.96 14.70 -7.61
C ILE A 56 18.51 15.01 -7.97
N THR A 57 18.17 14.75 -9.23
CA THR A 57 16.81 14.87 -9.74
C THR A 57 16.22 13.48 -9.91
N VAL A 58 15.08 13.25 -9.26
CA VAL A 58 14.30 12.02 -9.42
C VAL A 58 13.11 12.35 -10.31
N GLU A 59 12.91 11.56 -11.34
CA GLU A 59 11.74 11.59 -12.20
C GLU A 59 10.99 10.26 -12.09
N GLY A 60 9.67 10.34 -12.14
CA GLY A 60 8.81 9.18 -12.04
C GLY A 60 7.87 9.29 -10.84
N GLY A 61 6.90 8.39 -10.79
CA GLY A 61 5.88 8.40 -9.76
C GLY A 61 5.31 7.01 -9.53
N LEU A 62 4.53 6.86 -8.46
CA LEU A 62 3.79 5.63 -8.24
C LEU A 62 2.80 5.46 -9.40
N PRO A 63 2.83 4.34 -10.14
CA PRO A 63 1.82 4.10 -11.15
C PRO A 63 0.45 4.08 -10.51
N VAL A 64 -0.55 4.49 -11.28
CA VAL A 64 -1.88 4.86 -10.81
C VAL A 64 -2.88 3.73 -10.54
N PRO A 65 -2.57 2.43 -10.31
CA PRO A 65 -3.51 1.64 -9.54
C PRO A 65 -3.39 2.03 -8.07
N GLN A 66 -4.17 3.03 -7.65
CA GLN A 66 -4.40 3.45 -6.25
C GLN A 66 -4.08 2.32 -5.26
N PHE A 67 -2.89 2.38 -4.64
CA PHE A 67 -2.55 1.38 -3.64
C PHE A 67 -3.49 1.59 -2.45
N TRP A 68 -3.96 0.49 -1.86
CA TRP A 68 -4.75 0.58 -0.65
C TRP A 68 -3.83 0.77 0.54
N ALA A 69 -4.31 1.42 1.59
CA ALA A 69 -3.57 1.55 2.84
C ALA A 69 -3.18 0.18 3.41
N GLY A 70 -1.96 0.06 3.93
CA GLY A 70 -1.43 -1.19 4.50
C GLY A 70 -1.30 -2.35 3.49
N ALA A 71 -1.39 -2.08 2.19
CA ALA A 71 -1.28 -3.12 1.17
C ALA A 71 0.19 -3.50 0.94
N PRO A 72 0.51 -4.80 0.80
CA PRO A 72 1.81 -5.23 0.32
C PRO A 72 1.96 -4.88 -1.17
N VAL A 73 3.08 -4.25 -1.51
CA VAL A 73 3.46 -3.91 -2.89
C VAL A 73 4.63 -4.82 -3.30
N PRO A 74 4.44 -5.69 -4.31
CA PRO A 74 5.52 -6.49 -4.90
C PRO A 74 6.68 -5.66 -5.45
N PRO A 75 7.88 -6.26 -5.60
CA PRO A 75 9.00 -5.58 -6.24
C PRO A 75 8.74 -5.33 -7.73
N GLY A 76 9.39 -4.30 -8.29
CA GLY A 76 9.37 -3.99 -9.73
C GLY A 76 8.07 -3.38 -10.26
N LEU A 77 7.18 -2.90 -9.38
CA LEU A 77 5.92 -2.26 -9.79
C LEU A 77 6.03 -0.74 -9.94
N VAL A 78 7.01 -0.13 -9.29
CA VAL A 78 7.31 1.29 -9.31
C VAL A 78 8.71 1.42 -9.88
N SER A 79 8.87 2.31 -10.85
CA SER A 79 10.17 2.66 -11.42
C SER A 79 10.39 4.16 -11.32
N ILE A 80 11.64 4.54 -11.10
CA ILE A 80 12.10 5.92 -11.12
C ILE A 80 13.33 6.02 -12.00
N ASP A 81 13.51 7.18 -12.60
CA ASP A 81 14.75 7.59 -13.23
C ASP A 81 15.42 8.64 -12.34
N VAL A 82 16.73 8.56 -12.20
CA VAL A 82 17.52 9.46 -11.37
C VAL A 82 18.62 10.05 -12.21
N THR A 83 18.76 11.37 -12.17
CA THR A 83 19.79 12.08 -12.93
C THR A 83 20.57 13.04 -12.04
N SER A 84 21.85 13.19 -12.35
CA SER A 84 22.69 14.23 -11.75
C SER A 84 23.66 14.79 -12.79
N THR A 85 23.58 16.08 -13.05
CA THR A 85 24.52 16.79 -13.91
C THR A 85 25.71 17.26 -13.08
N LEU A 86 26.91 16.80 -13.43
CA LEU A 86 28.12 17.14 -12.72
C LEU A 86 28.68 18.48 -13.18
N THR A 87 29.19 19.25 -12.24
CA THR A 87 30.06 20.39 -12.54
C THR A 87 31.38 19.90 -13.15
N PRO A 88 32.11 20.75 -13.90
CA PRO A 88 33.39 20.38 -14.49
C PRO A 88 34.42 19.89 -13.46
N GLU A 89 34.41 20.47 -12.24
CA GLU A 89 35.31 20.08 -11.15
C GLU A 89 35.01 18.67 -10.64
N GLN A 90 33.72 18.35 -10.45
CA GLN A 90 33.28 17.01 -10.04
C GLN A 90 33.58 15.97 -11.12
N ALA A 91 33.30 16.29 -12.39
CA ALA A 91 33.59 15.41 -13.52
C ALA A 91 35.09 15.10 -13.63
N ALA A 92 35.95 16.12 -13.46
CA ALA A 92 37.39 15.93 -13.46
C ALA A 92 37.87 15.08 -12.27
N ALA A 93 37.33 15.32 -11.07
CA ALA A 93 37.67 14.54 -9.87
C ALA A 93 37.29 13.07 -10.04
N LEU A 94 36.04 12.76 -10.37
CA LEU A 94 35.58 11.38 -10.59
C LEU A 94 36.32 10.70 -11.76
N GLY A 95 36.57 11.44 -12.85
CA GLY A 95 37.35 10.96 -13.98
C GLY A 95 38.78 10.56 -13.61
N SER A 96 39.41 11.25 -12.66
CA SER A 96 40.76 10.91 -12.17
C SER A 96 40.81 9.56 -11.42
N PHE A 97 39.68 9.14 -10.84
CA PHE A 97 39.50 7.83 -10.22
C PHE A 97 39.01 6.75 -11.19
N GLY A 98 38.79 7.11 -12.47
CA GLY A 98 38.29 6.20 -13.49
C GLY A 98 36.85 5.76 -13.26
N VAL A 99 36.06 6.55 -12.54
CA VAL A 99 34.64 6.24 -12.24
C VAL A 99 33.84 6.32 -13.54
N THR A 100 33.13 5.24 -13.85
CA THR A 100 32.29 5.10 -15.04
C THR A 100 30.82 4.93 -14.71
N GLY A 101 30.49 4.45 -13.51
CA GLY A 101 29.11 4.30 -13.05
C GLY A 101 28.98 4.54 -11.55
N ALA A 102 27.74 4.53 -11.07
CA ALA A 102 27.44 4.54 -9.65
C ALA A 102 26.07 3.90 -9.38
N HIS A 103 25.95 3.25 -8.23
CA HIS A 103 24.71 2.69 -7.74
C HIS A 103 24.47 3.06 -6.27
N SER A 104 23.25 2.85 -5.79
CA SER A 104 22.90 3.00 -4.38
C SER A 104 21.87 1.95 -4.01
N ASP A 105 22.28 1.00 -3.17
CA ASP A 105 21.40 -0.08 -2.68
C ASP A 105 20.43 0.38 -1.60
N ASP A 106 20.79 1.44 -0.87
CA ASP A 106 20.02 2.02 0.25
C ASP A 106 19.19 3.24 -0.15
N PHE A 107 19.09 3.53 -1.46
CA PHE A 107 18.25 4.60 -1.96
C PHE A 107 16.78 4.33 -1.64
N THR A 108 16.15 5.23 -0.87
CA THR A 108 14.76 5.10 -0.46
C THR A 108 14.00 6.41 -0.62
N LEU A 109 12.76 6.34 -1.10
CA LEU A 109 11.85 7.48 -1.03
C LEU A 109 11.08 7.42 0.30
N GLY A 110 10.90 8.56 0.95
CA GLY A 110 9.95 8.67 2.06
C GLY A 110 8.52 8.56 1.52
N PHE A 111 7.66 7.82 2.19
CA PHE A 111 6.23 7.74 1.90
C PHE A 111 5.45 7.83 3.21
N GLY A 112 5.12 9.06 3.61
CA GLY A 112 4.60 9.35 4.95
C GLY A 112 5.52 8.80 6.05
N PRO A 113 5.02 7.95 6.98
CA PRO A 113 5.84 7.34 8.04
C PRO A 113 6.62 6.09 7.59
N THR A 114 6.51 5.69 6.33
CA THR A 114 7.18 4.51 5.77
C THR A 114 8.20 4.93 4.71
N THR A 115 9.01 3.99 4.23
CA THR A 115 9.94 4.20 3.12
C THR A 115 9.65 3.23 1.99
N VAL A 116 9.98 3.66 0.76
CA VAL A 116 9.93 2.86 -0.46
C VAL A 116 11.38 2.57 -0.86
N PRO A 117 11.89 1.35 -0.64
CA PRO A 117 13.23 0.96 -1.08
C PRO A 117 13.27 0.89 -2.61
N LEU A 118 14.13 1.69 -3.22
CA LEU A 118 14.27 1.86 -4.67
C LEU A 118 15.77 1.89 -4.99
N PRO A 119 16.48 0.74 -4.91
CA PRO A 119 17.88 0.71 -5.31
C PRO A 119 18.02 1.21 -6.74
N VAL A 120 19.01 2.06 -6.98
CA VAL A 120 19.27 2.70 -8.27
C VAL A 120 20.65 2.31 -8.77
N ASP A 121 20.78 2.15 -10.07
CA ASP A 121 22.02 1.80 -10.75
C ASP A 121 22.09 2.55 -12.09
N GLY A 122 23.26 3.07 -12.43
CA GLY A 122 23.44 3.84 -13.65
C GLY A 122 24.86 4.27 -13.95
N ASP A 123 25.05 4.77 -15.16
CA ASP A 123 26.33 5.14 -15.72
C ASP A 123 26.49 6.67 -15.84
N PHE A 124 27.74 7.13 -15.86
CA PHE A 124 28.08 8.50 -16.24
C PHE A 124 28.29 8.58 -17.75
N ASP A 125 27.58 9.50 -18.41
CA ASP A 125 27.80 9.83 -19.81
C ASP A 125 28.37 11.25 -19.96
N SER A 126 29.45 11.38 -20.73
CA SER A 126 30.11 12.65 -21.05
C SER A 126 30.02 13.02 -22.54
N SER A 127 29.22 12.31 -23.32
CA SER A 127 29.12 12.48 -24.78
C SER A 127 28.58 13.85 -25.22
N SER A 128 27.82 14.53 -24.35
CA SER A 128 27.12 15.80 -24.63
C SER A 128 27.92 17.07 -24.32
N GLY A 129 29.18 16.94 -23.89
CA GLY A 129 29.98 18.06 -23.39
C GLY A 129 29.71 18.44 -21.92
N SER A 130 28.73 17.79 -21.29
CA SER A 130 28.53 17.76 -19.84
C SER A 130 28.56 16.31 -19.37
N THR A 131 29.10 16.05 -18.18
CA THR A 131 29.00 14.71 -17.58
C THR A 131 27.68 14.61 -16.82
N VAL A 132 26.90 13.58 -17.11
CA VAL A 132 25.59 13.34 -16.49
C VAL A 132 25.55 11.90 -16.00
N TRP A 133 25.27 11.70 -14.72
CA TRP A 133 24.88 10.40 -14.20
C TRP A 133 23.41 10.15 -14.51
N THR A 134 23.11 9.02 -15.14
CA THR A 134 21.74 8.58 -15.40
C THR A 134 21.56 7.19 -14.84
N ALA A 135 20.67 7.05 -13.86
CA ALA A 135 20.36 5.80 -13.20
C ALA A 135 18.87 5.51 -13.26
N SER A 136 18.53 4.24 -13.11
CA SER A 136 17.15 3.79 -12.97
C SER A 136 17.03 2.90 -11.76
N GLY A 137 15.87 2.95 -11.11
CA GLY A 137 15.58 2.14 -9.94
C GLY A 137 14.19 1.52 -10.01
N SER A 138 14.03 0.39 -9.35
CA SER A 138 12.72 -0.24 -9.19
C SER A 138 12.49 -0.64 -7.74
N ASN A 139 11.25 -0.55 -7.28
CA ASN A 139 11.00 -0.75 -5.86
C ASN A 139 11.29 -2.20 -5.46
N GLN A 140 11.86 -2.41 -4.28
CA GLN A 140 11.76 -3.69 -3.59
C GLN A 140 10.37 -3.84 -2.95
N ALA A 141 10.08 -5.01 -2.37
CA ALA A 141 8.82 -5.23 -1.69
C ALA A 141 8.65 -4.28 -0.49
N PHE A 142 7.51 -3.60 -0.39
CA PHE A 142 7.19 -2.73 0.74
C PHE A 142 5.70 -2.81 1.11
N THR A 143 5.30 -2.12 2.19
CA THR A 143 3.90 -2.00 2.60
C THR A 143 3.53 -0.54 2.65
N THR A 144 2.40 -0.17 2.05
CA THR A 144 1.95 1.21 2.05
C THR A 144 1.55 1.70 3.46
N PRO A 145 1.62 3.01 3.72
CA PRO A 145 1.16 3.61 4.97
C PRO A 145 -0.30 3.31 5.37
N ASP A 146 -0.63 3.72 6.60
CA ASP A 146 -2.00 3.83 7.08
C ASP A 146 -2.84 4.77 6.18
N PRO A 147 -4.19 4.69 6.20
CA PRO A 147 -5.02 5.54 5.36
C PRO A 147 -4.83 7.02 5.65
N GLY A 148 -4.87 7.84 4.60
CA GLY A 148 -4.65 9.28 4.70
C GLY A 148 -4.03 9.84 3.41
N MET A 149 -3.67 11.12 3.47
CA MET A 149 -2.88 11.79 2.44
C MET A 149 -1.43 11.76 2.91
N HIS A 150 -0.52 11.27 2.08
CA HIS A 150 0.90 11.18 2.40
C HIS A 150 1.73 11.76 1.28
N ASP A 151 2.76 12.51 1.64
CA ASP A 151 3.75 12.98 0.67
C ASP A 151 4.74 11.85 0.38
N ILE A 152 5.23 11.84 -0.86
CA ILE A 152 6.39 11.07 -1.28
C ILE A 152 7.53 12.03 -1.44
N VAL A 153 8.62 11.79 -0.71
CA VAL A 153 9.76 12.70 -0.62
C VAL A 153 11.04 11.99 -0.99
N LEU A 154 11.99 12.74 -1.52
CA LEU A 154 13.36 12.26 -1.75
C LEU A 154 14.03 11.84 -0.42
N PRO A 155 15.09 11.00 -0.46
CA PRO A 155 15.80 10.58 0.75
C PRO A 155 16.39 11.77 1.51
N SER A 156 16.51 11.64 2.84
CA SER A 156 17.36 12.55 3.62
C SER A 156 18.85 12.21 3.52
N SER A 157 19.16 10.95 3.20
CA SER A 157 20.52 10.45 3.04
C SER A 157 20.51 9.11 2.31
N PHE A 158 21.60 8.79 1.63
CA PHE A 158 21.85 7.49 1.00
C PHE A 158 23.37 7.30 0.79
N THR A 159 23.78 6.09 0.43
CA THR A 159 25.17 5.76 0.11
C THR A 159 25.29 5.55 -1.39
N MET A 160 26.10 6.37 -2.05
CA MET A 160 26.43 6.20 -3.46
C MET A 160 27.73 5.41 -3.58
N MET A 161 27.68 4.25 -4.21
CA MET A 161 28.84 3.43 -4.53
C MET A 161 29.27 3.75 -5.95
N THR A 162 30.41 4.42 -6.13
CA THR A 162 30.96 4.64 -7.47
C THR A 162 31.62 3.37 -7.97
N GLU A 163 31.56 3.11 -9.27
CA GLU A 163 32.20 1.96 -9.92
C GLU A 163 33.20 2.45 -10.97
N ASN A 164 34.41 1.87 -10.97
CA ASN A 164 35.38 2.06 -12.04
C ASN A 164 35.44 0.82 -12.95
N SER A 165 36.11 0.94 -14.09
CA SER A 165 36.24 -0.19 -15.04
C SER A 165 37.01 -1.42 -14.51
N SER A 166 37.61 -1.32 -13.33
CA SER A 166 38.30 -2.43 -12.64
C SER A 166 37.43 -3.14 -11.61
N GLY A 167 36.22 -2.63 -11.34
CA GLY A 167 35.31 -3.15 -10.32
C GLY A 167 35.67 -2.72 -8.89
N ASP A 168 36.51 -1.69 -8.71
CA ASP A 168 36.71 -1.08 -7.39
C ASP A 168 35.59 -0.09 -7.10
N PHE A 169 35.23 0.02 -5.81
CA PHE A 169 34.18 0.91 -5.34
C PHE A 169 34.69 1.93 -4.33
N LEU A 170 34.23 3.18 -4.47
CA LEU A 170 34.39 4.22 -3.46
C LEU A 170 33.00 4.58 -2.91
N PRO A 171 32.72 4.29 -1.63
CA PRO A 171 31.46 4.71 -1.01
C PRO A 171 31.47 6.22 -0.78
N LEU A 172 30.42 6.90 -1.17
CA LEU A 172 30.14 8.29 -0.87
C LEU A 172 28.89 8.36 0.02
N SER A 173 29.05 8.89 1.23
CA SER A 173 27.91 9.14 2.12
C SER A 173 27.28 10.47 1.72
N CYS A 174 26.07 10.41 1.15
CA CYS A 174 25.31 11.55 0.67
C CYS A 174 24.22 11.91 1.69
N VAL A 175 24.24 13.15 2.17
CA VAL A 175 23.25 13.68 3.11
C VAL A 175 22.65 14.94 2.52
N ILE A 176 21.33 15.11 2.66
CA ILE A 176 20.64 16.34 2.23
C ILE A 176 21.35 17.55 2.84
N GLN A 177 21.51 18.61 2.05
CA GLN A 177 22.22 19.80 2.49
C GLN A 177 21.64 20.33 3.82
N ALA A 178 22.52 20.77 4.72
CA ALA A 178 22.12 21.29 6.03
C ALA A 178 21.06 22.39 5.90
N ASP A 179 20.14 22.43 6.87
CA ASP A 179 19.03 23.38 6.92
C ASP A 179 18.03 23.33 5.74
N THR A 180 18.09 22.28 4.92
CA THR A 180 17.10 22.00 3.87
C THR A 180 16.27 20.75 4.18
N THR A 181 15.11 20.64 3.55
CA THR A 181 14.26 19.44 3.62
C THR A 181 14.26 18.74 2.27
N PRO A 182 14.22 17.40 2.23
CA PRO A 182 14.11 16.67 0.97
C PRO A 182 12.90 17.14 0.16
N ALA A 183 13.07 17.24 -1.15
CA ALA A 183 12.01 17.69 -2.04
C ALA A 183 10.85 16.68 -2.07
N VAL A 184 9.64 17.22 -2.21
CA VAL A 184 8.42 16.43 -2.39
C VAL A 184 8.30 16.05 -3.85
N LEU A 185 8.39 14.74 -4.14
CA LEU A 185 8.15 14.18 -5.46
C LEU A 185 6.65 14.15 -5.77
N VAL A 186 5.84 13.67 -4.82
CA VAL A 186 4.37 13.60 -4.95
C VAL A 186 3.75 14.18 -3.70
N SER A 187 2.85 15.15 -3.84
CA SER A 187 2.16 15.73 -2.70
C SER A 187 0.77 15.12 -2.51
N GLY A 188 0.44 14.78 -1.27
CA GLY A 188 -0.92 14.39 -0.87
C GLY A 188 -1.41 13.10 -1.52
N TYR A 189 -0.55 12.10 -1.72
CA TYR A 189 -0.92 10.82 -2.29
C TYR A 189 -2.01 10.13 -1.43
N PRO A 190 -3.20 9.86 -1.99
CA PRO A 190 -4.33 9.35 -1.22
C PRO A 190 -4.25 7.83 -1.03
N LEU A 191 -4.30 7.38 0.23
CA LEU A 191 -4.45 5.97 0.59
C LEU A 191 -5.80 5.71 1.25
N ALA A 192 -6.64 4.93 0.58
CA ALA A 192 -7.93 4.51 1.09
C ALA A 192 -7.82 3.22 1.93
N GLN A 193 -8.70 3.06 2.91
CA GLN A 193 -8.88 1.77 3.61
C GLN A 193 -9.33 0.67 2.64
N GLN A 194 -8.70 -0.50 2.76
CA GLN A 194 -9.08 -1.72 2.09
C GLN A 194 -10.50 -2.17 2.45
N LEU A 195 -11.21 -2.73 1.49
CA LEU A 195 -12.51 -3.34 1.71
C LEU A 195 -12.33 -4.76 2.27
N SER A 196 -13.28 -5.18 3.11
CA SER A 196 -13.32 -6.55 3.61
C SER A 196 -14.69 -7.17 3.41
N GLN A 197 -14.71 -8.50 3.29
CA GLN A 197 -15.92 -9.29 3.25
C GLN A 197 -15.90 -10.34 4.36
N THR A 198 -16.96 -10.34 5.18
CA THR A 198 -17.18 -11.35 6.21
C THR A 198 -18.17 -12.39 5.70
N THR A 199 -17.79 -13.66 5.76
CA THR A 199 -18.67 -14.81 5.53
C THR A 199 -18.83 -15.59 6.83
N ALA A 200 -20.02 -16.16 7.03
CA ALA A 200 -20.36 -16.88 8.24
C ALA A 200 -21.09 -18.18 7.93
N THR A 201 -20.56 -19.29 8.40
CA THR A 201 -21.12 -20.63 8.22
C THR A 201 -21.59 -21.17 9.58
N PRO A 202 -22.90 -21.12 9.87
CA PRO A 202 -23.44 -21.58 11.15
C PRO A 202 -23.51 -23.11 11.22
N LYS A 203 -23.08 -23.69 12.33
CA LYS A 203 -23.27 -25.11 12.67
C LYS A 203 -24.26 -25.23 13.83
N SER A 204 -25.43 -25.77 13.52
CA SER A 204 -26.52 -25.95 14.49
C SER A 204 -26.29 -27.16 15.39
N GLY A 205 -26.73 -27.09 16.65
CA GLY A 205 -26.54 -28.16 17.63
C GLY A 205 -26.85 -27.72 19.06
N LYS A 206 -26.50 -28.57 20.05
CA LYS A 206 -26.65 -28.24 21.49
C LYS A 206 -25.78 -27.05 21.91
N LYS A 207 -24.56 -27.02 21.35
CA LYS A 207 -23.60 -25.93 21.45
C LYS A 207 -23.36 -25.38 20.04
N PRO A 208 -24.23 -24.49 19.55
CA PRO A 208 -24.09 -23.98 18.19
C PRO A 208 -22.79 -23.17 18.05
N THR A 209 -22.14 -23.32 16.90
CA THR A 209 -20.92 -22.58 16.55
C THR A 209 -21.10 -21.88 15.20
N ILE A 210 -20.27 -20.87 14.94
CA ILE A 210 -20.22 -20.17 13.67
C ILE A 210 -18.77 -20.11 13.22
N ALA A 211 -18.45 -20.78 12.12
CA ALA A 211 -17.19 -20.56 11.44
C ALA A 211 -17.27 -19.22 10.70
N VAL A 212 -16.32 -18.33 10.94
CA VAL A 212 -16.25 -17.02 10.33
C VAL A 212 -14.97 -16.91 9.54
N VAL A 213 -15.09 -16.46 8.29
CA VAL A 213 -13.97 -16.15 7.42
C VAL A 213 -14.09 -14.69 7.00
N VAL A 214 -13.01 -13.93 7.16
CA VAL A 214 -12.89 -12.56 6.71
C VAL A 214 -11.78 -12.49 5.68
N GLN A 215 -12.06 -11.89 4.54
CA GLN A 215 -11.11 -11.71 3.44
C GLN A 215 -11.05 -10.23 3.08
N SER A 216 -9.86 -9.76 2.70
CA SER A 216 -9.72 -8.49 1.98
C SER A 216 -10.28 -8.67 0.57
N THR A 217 -11.08 -7.72 0.10
CA THR A 217 -11.58 -7.70 -1.30
C THR A 217 -10.87 -6.64 -2.13
N SER A 218 -9.91 -5.92 -1.54
CA SER A 218 -9.06 -4.95 -2.21
C SER A 218 -7.81 -5.64 -2.78
N TRP A 219 -7.16 -4.98 -3.75
CA TRP A 219 -5.85 -5.38 -4.23
C TRP A 219 -4.82 -5.27 -3.09
N GLY A 220 -3.90 -6.24 -3.01
CA GLY A 220 -3.05 -6.44 -1.84
C GLY A 220 -3.75 -7.30 -0.78
N GLN A 221 -3.47 -8.61 -0.80
CA GLN A 221 -4.09 -9.60 0.09
C GLN A 221 -3.53 -9.52 1.52
N THR A 222 -3.77 -8.41 2.21
CA THR A 222 -3.60 -8.35 3.66
C THR A 222 -4.48 -9.40 4.33
N VAL A 223 -3.87 -10.23 5.15
CA VAL A 223 -4.58 -11.26 5.90
C VAL A 223 -5.33 -10.60 7.05
N PRO A 224 -6.68 -10.60 7.08
CA PRO A 224 -7.42 -9.88 8.09
C PRO A 224 -7.15 -10.45 9.49
N ALA A 225 -6.78 -9.58 10.41
CA ALA A 225 -6.62 -9.86 11.83
C ALA A 225 -7.67 -9.06 12.63
N GLY A 226 -7.90 -9.44 13.89
CA GLY A 226 -8.78 -8.67 14.78
C GLY A 226 -9.94 -9.49 15.33
N LYS A 227 -10.96 -8.79 15.84
CA LYS A 227 -12.07 -9.39 16.59
C LYS A 227 -13.35 -9.43 15.75
N VAL A 228 -14.05 -10.55 15.86
CA VAL A 228 -15.40 -10.74 15.34
C VAL A 228 -16.36 -10.79 16.52
N VAL A 229 -17.49 -10.11 16.38
CA VAL A 229 -18.57 -10.10 17.37
C VAL A 229 -19.84 -10.64 16.72
N VAL A 230 -20.49 -11.59 17.39
CA VAL A 230 -21.78 -12.13 16.97
C VAL A 230 -22.86 -11.57 17.88
N LYS A 231 -23.88 -10.94 17.29
CA LYS A 231 -25.01 -10.35 18.01
C LYS A 231 -26.34 -10.93 17.56
N GLU A 232 -27.26 -11.09 18.51
CA GLU A 232 -28.69 -11.29 18.26
C GLU A 232 -29.42 -10.01 18.68
N GLY A 233 -29.87 -9.23 17.70
CA GLY A 233 -30.32 -7.85 17.95
C GLY A 233 -29.20 -7.02 18.58
N LYS A 234 -29.42 -6.50 19.80
CA LYS A 234 -28.42 -5.74 20.57
C LYS A 234 -27.52 -6.61 21.46
N LYS A 235 -27.89 -7.87 21.71
CA LYS A 235 -27.18 -8.75 22.66
C LYS A 235 -25.99 -9.43 22.01
N VAL A 236 -24.82 -9.38 22.65
CA VAL A 236 -23.64 -10.13 22.20
C VAL A 236 -23.81 -11.60 22.61
N VAL A 237 -23.80 -12.49 21.62
CA VAL A 237 -23.99 -13.94 21.79
C VAL A 237 -22.72 -14.73 21.52
N GLY A 238 -21.67 -14.09 21.03
CA GLY A 238 -20.35 -14.70 20.84
C GLY A 238 -19.29 -13.68 20.45
N LYS A 239 -18.03 -14.01 20.72
CA LYS A 239 -16.85 -13.27 20.28
C LYS A 239 -15.80 -14.26 19.78
N GLY A 240 -15.04 -13.87 18.77
CA GLY A 240 -13.89 -14.64 18.29
C GLY A 240 -12.77 -13.71 17.86
N THR A 241 -11.55 -14.22 17.88
CA THR A 241 -10.37 -13.53 17.33
C THR A 241 -9.94 -14.26 16.06
N LEU A 242 -9.75 -13.51 14.98
CA LEU A 242 -9.26 -14.02 13.71
C LEU A 242 -7.81 -14.46 13.84
N LYS A 243 -7.51 -15.66 13.35
CA LYS A 243 -6.16 -16.14 13.06
C LYS A 243 -6.12 -16.49 11.58
N LYS A 244 -5.25 -15.82 10.83
CA LYS A 244 -5.15 -15.96 9.37
C LYS A 244 -6.49 -15.76 8.65
N GLY A 245 -7.24 -14.71 9.00
CA GLY A 245 -8.57 -14.42 8.42
C GLY A 245 -9.70 -15.36 8.85
N LYS A 246 -9.48 -16.28 9.78
CA LYS A 246 -10.47 -17.30 10.17
C LYS A 246 -10.65 -17.38 11.68
N THR A 247 -11.87 -17.69 12.13
CA THR A 247 -12.14 -18.02 13.53
C THR A 247 -13.39 -18.90 13.65
N VAL A 248 -13.52 -19.62 14.76
CA VAL A 248 -14.74 -20.36 15.10
C VAL A 248 -15.30 -19.79 16.39
N VAL A 249 -16.47 -19.18 16.30
CA VAL A 249 -17.16 -18.57 17.44
C VAL A 249 -18.13 -19.58 18.03
N THR A 250 -17.95 -19.93 19.30
CA THR A 250 -18.94 -20.70 20.05
C THR A 250 -19.97 -19.75 20.65
N LEU A 251 -21.25 -20.02 20.43
CA LEU A 251 -22.32 -19.18 20.96
C LEU A 251 -22.58 -19.48 22.44
N VAL A 252 -23.04 -18.47 23.17
CA VAL A 252 -23.33 -18.59 24.61
C VAL A 252 -24.35 -19.69 24.88
N LYS A 253 -24.11 -20.45 25.96
CA LYS A 253 -24.98 -21.57 26.37
C LYS A 253 -26.39 -21.11 26.76
N THR A 254 -26.56 -19.85 27.15
CA THR A 254 -27.85 -19.26 27.58
C THR A 254 -28.78 -18.91 26.42
N LEU A 255 -28.37 -19.11 25.16
CA LEU A 255 -29.26 -18.97 24.01
C LEU A 255 -30.49 -19.88 24.20
N LYS A 256 -31.69 -19.41 23.86
CA LYS A 256 -32.90 -20.25 23.95
C LYS A 256 -32.83 -21.38 22.91
N VAL A 257 -33.58 -22.46 23.12
CA VAL A 257 -33.71 -23.50 22.08
C VAL A 257 -34.58 -22.92 20.96
N GLY A 258 -34.15 -23.07 19.71
CA GLY A 258 -34.87 -22.51 18.56
C GLY A 258 -33.96 -21.91 17.51
N LYS A 259 -34.58 -21.21 16.55
CA LYS A 259 -33.92 -20.55 15.41
C LYS A 259 -33.55 -19.12 15.80
N HIS A 260 -32.29 -18.75 15.59
CA HIS A 260 -31.74 -17.43 15.91
C HIS A 260 -31.17 -16.79 14.65
N LYS A 261 -31.60 -15.56 14.37
CA LYS A 261 -30.98 -14.71 13.34
C LYS A 261 -29.90 -13.88 14.02
N VAL A 262 -28.66 -14.09 13.62
CA VAL A 262 -27.50 -13.40 14.20
C VAL A 262 -26.81 -12.54 13.16
N THR A 263 -26.26 -11.42 13.60
CA THR A 263 -25.36 -10.58 12.82
C THR A 263 -23.94 -10.86 13.28
N VAL A 264 -23.08 -11.26 12.34
CA VAL A 264 -21.65 -11.42 12.53
C VAL A 264 -20.98 -10.16 12.02
N SER A 265 -20.27 -9.45 12.89
CA SER A 265 -19.60 -8.18 12.56
C SER A 265 -18.11 -8.29 12.82
N TYR A 266 -17.34 -7.92 11.82
CA TYR A 266 -15.91 -7.64 11.90
C TYR A 266 -15.72 -6.12 11.97
N ALA A 267 -15.00 -5.64 12.98
CA ALA A 267 -14.83 -4.20 13.22
C ALA A 267 -13.91 -3.51 12.21
N GLY A 268 -13.04 -4.26 11.53
CA GLY A 268 -11.95 -3.70 10.74
C GLY A 268 -10.65 -3.52 11.53
N THR A 269 -9.67 -2.94 10.85
CA THR A 269 -8.41 -2.41 11.40
C THR A 269 -8.25 -0.96 10.94
N LYS A 270 -7.09 -0.34 11.19
CA LYS A 270 -6.78 0.95 10.57
C LYS A 270 -6.82 0.85 9.04
N SER A 271 -6.23 -0.20 8.48
CA SER A 271 -6.10 -0.39 7.03
C SER A 271 -7.30 -1.10 6.38
N LEU A 272 -8.06 -1.92 7.11
CA LEU A 272 -9.25 -2.62 6.59
C LEU A 272 -10.56 -2.06 7.15
N LYS A 273 -11.50 -1.72 6.27
CA LYS A 273 -12.88 -1.39 6.66
C LYS A 273 -13.57 -2.59 7.32
N GLY A 274 -14.36 -2.31 8.34
CA GLY A 274 -15.24 -3.30 8.96
C GLY A 274 -16.29 -3.83 7.98
N SER A 275 -16.75 -5.05 8.22
CA SER A 275 -17.79 -5.69 7.41
C SER A 275 -18.71 -6.54 8.28
N SER A 276 -19.91 -6.84 7.79
CA SER A 276 -20.86 -7.65 8.53
C SER A 276 -21.71 -8.51 7.62
N THR A 277 -22.21 -9.62 8.17
CA THR A 277 -23.11 -10.54 7.48
C THR A 277 -24.15 -11.10 8.44
N LYS A 278 -25.26 -11.58 7.91
CA LYS A 278 -26.33 -12.22 8.68
C LYS A 278 -26.25 -13.73 8.51
N ALA A 279 -26.38 -14.47 9.61
CA ALA A 279 -26.46 -15.91 9.60
C ALA A 279 -27.67 -16.39 10.42
N THR A 280 -28.20 -17.55 10.08
CA THR A 280 -29.26 -18.19 10.88
C THR A 280 -28.73 -19.48 11.47
N VAL A 281 -28.83 -19.61 12.79
CA VAL A 281 -28.33 -20.75 13.55
C VAL A 281 -29.42 -21.30 14.44
N THR A 282 -29.48 -22.63 14.58
CA THR A 282 -30.49 -23.29 15.40
C THR A 282 -29.82 -23.94 16.60
N LYS A 283 -30.24 -23.54 17.81
CA LYS A 283 -29.87 -24.26 19.02
C LYS A 283 -30.86 -25.42 19.23
N LYS A 284 -30.32 -26.63 19.31
CA LYS A 284 -31.07 -27.86 19.59
C LYS A 284 -31.06 -28.17 21.09
N LYS A 285 -32.04 -28.94 21.55
CA LYS A 285 -32.04 -29.53 22.91
C LYS A 285 -30.85 -30.47 23.06
#